data_AF-A0A3N0Y0Q8-F1
#
_entry.id   AF-A0A3N0Y0Q8-F1
#
_cell.length_a   1.000
_cell.length_b   1.000
_cell.length_c   1.000
_cell.angle_alpha   90.00
_cell.angle_beta   90.00
_cell.angle_gamma   90.00
#
_symmetry.space_group_name_H-M   'P 1'
#
loop_
_entity.id
_entity.type
_entity.pdbx_description
1 polymer ?
#
loop_
_entity_poly.entity_id
_entity_poly.type
_entity_poly.pdbx_seq_one_letter_code
_entity_poly.pdbx_strand_id
1 'polypeptide(L)'
;MPITVKAHLVGNDNSNEEIRCFDVDQRDLSSFKFLKRKVFKVVLCLGNAPFQMYYKDEDGDLIAFSSDEELSIGLAHVKDNIFRLFIKRK
;
A
#
# COMPACT_ATOMS: atom_id res chain seq x y z
N MET A 1 -0.25 -14.64 10.77
CA MET A 1 1.00 -14.70 9.98
C MET A 1 1.33 -13.28 9.58
N PRO A 2 2.57 -12.83 9.77
CA PRO A 2 2.97 -11.49 9.36
C PRO A 2 3.08 -11.43 7.83
N ILE A 3 2.58 -10.33 7.26
CA ILE A 3 2.74 -9.97 5.86
C ILE A 3 3.65 -8.76 5.81
N THR A 4 4.66 -8.80 4.95
CA THR A 4 5.55 -7.68 4.71
C THR A 4 4.91 -6.76 3.66
N VAL A 5 4.61 -5.53 4.05
CA VAL A 5 4.11 -4.51 3.11
C VAL A 5 5.30 -3.75 2.54
N LYS A 6 5.46 -3.80 1.21
CA LYS A 6 6.40 -2.96 0.45
C LYS A 6 5.65 -1.77 -0.12
N ALA A 7 5.77 -0.63 0.52
CA ALA A 7 5.17 0.62 0.09
C ALA A 7 6.12 1.39 -0.83
N HIS A 8 5.71 1.57 -2.08
CA HIS A 8 6.39 2.34 -3.11
C HIS A 8 5.73 3.71 -3.22
N LEU A 9 6.44 4.76 -2.83
CA LEU A 9 6.00 6.14 -3.07
C LEU A 9 6.38 6.54 -4.49
N VAL A 10 5.38 6.65 -5.37
CA VAL A 10 5.57 7.07 -6.76
C VAL A 10 5.42 8.59 -6.82
N GLY A 11 6.55 9.29 -6.98
CA GLY A 11 6.59 10.73 -7.21
C GLY A 11 6.17 11.11 -8.63
N ASN A 12 5.88 12.41 -8.85
CA ASN A 12 5.41 12.96 -10.12
C ASN A 12 6.40 12.74 -11.30
N ASP A 13 7.69 12.60 -11.00
CA ASP A 13 8.77 12.53 -12.00
C ASP A 13 9.46 11.15 -12.09
N ASN A 14 8.83 10.06 -11.62
CA ASN A 14 9.37 8.68 -11.69
C ASN A 14 10.81 8.45 -11.15
N SER A 15 11.44 9.47 -10.57
CA SER A 15 12.90 9.49 -10.31
C SER A 15 13.25 9.36 -8.83
N ASN A 16 12.26 9.47 -7.94
CA ASN A 16 12.43 9.36 -6.49
C ASN A 16 11.41 8.35 -5.93
N GLU A 17 11.58 7.07 -6.27
CA GLU A 17 10.82 5.99 -5.64
C GLU A 17 11.35 5.76 -4.23
N GLU A 18 10.67 6.32 -3.22
CA GLU A 18 10.96 5.95 -1.85
C GLU A 18 10.24 4.63 -1.54
N ILE A 19 11.02 3.61 -1.20
CA ILE A 19 10.50 2.30 -0.81
C ILE A 19 10.64 2.15 0.70
N ARG A 20 9.51 1.90 1.37
CA ARG A 20 9.50 1.53 2.79
C ARG A 20 8.87 0.16 2.96
N CYS A 21 9.54 -0.68 3.74
CA CYS A 21 9.06 -2.00 4.09
C CYS A 21 8.66 -2.02 5.57
N PHE A 22 7.52 -2.62 5.89
CA PHE A 22 7.11 -2.83 7.27
C PHE A 22 6.25 -4.08 7.39
N ASP A 23 6.39 -4.78 8.50
CA ASP A 23 5.61 -5.98 8.78
C ASP A 23 4.31 -5.64 9.49
N VAL A 24 3.23 -6.32 9.10
CA VAL A 24 1.88 -6.18 9.66
C VAL A 24 1.23 -7.55 9.76
N ASP A 25 0.51 -7.82 10.84
CA ASP A 25 -0.30 -9.02 10.93
C ASP A 25 -1.44 -9.00 9.93
N GLN A 26 -1.67 -10.11 9.23
CA GLN A 26 -2.74 -10.25 8.25
C GLN A 26 -4.12 -9.79 8.75
N ARG A 27 -4.42 -10.00 10.04
CA ARG A 27 -5.69 -9.55 10.67
C ARG A 27 -5.82 -8.04 10.71
N ASP A 28 -4.73 -7.33 10.93
CA ASP A 28 -4.71 -5.86 10.97
C ASP A 28 -4.70 -5.27 9.55
N LEU A 29 -4.12 -6.01 8.59
CA LEU A 29 -4.10 -5.69 7.17
C LEU A 29 -5.48 -5.74 6.51
N SER A 30 -6.44 -6.49 7.08
CA SER A 30 -7.84 -6.49 6.61
C SER A 30 -8.55 -5.14 6.77
N SER A 31 -7.98 -4.20 7.53
CA SER A 31 -8.53 -2.85 7.70
C SER A 31 -7.74 -1.82 6.89
N PHE A 32 -8.37 -1.28 5.84
CA PHE A 32 -7.89 -0.17 5.05
C PHE A 32 -7.55 1.03 5.92
N LYS A 33 -8.39 1.35 6.90
CA LYS A 33 -8.14 2.47 7.82
C LYS A 33 -6.86 2.27 8.63
N PHE A 34 -6.61 1.04 9.10
CA PHE A 34 -5.37 0.71 9.79
C PHE A 34 -4.16 0.81 8.86
N LEU A 35 -4.24 0.15 7.69
CA LEU A 35 -3.17 0.16 6.69
C LEU A 35 -2.82 1.59 6.26
N LYS A 36 -3.84 2.39 5.92
CA LYS A 36 -3.69 3.81 5.55
C LYS A 36 -2.93 4.59 6.61
N ARG A 37 -3.30 4.44 7.89
CA ARG A 37 -2.64 5.13 9.01
C ARG A 37 -1.20 4.65 9.20
N LYS A 38 -0.94 3.34 9.07
CA LYS A 38 0.39 2.76 9.20
C LYS A 38 1.31 3.24 8.07
N VAL A 39 0.84 3.16 6.83
CA VAL A 39 1.51 3.67 5.62
C VAL A 39 1.80 5.15 5.76
N PHE A 40 0.82 5.95 6.18
CA PHE A 40 1.01 7.38 6.39
C PHE A 40 2.13 7.66 7.40
N LYS A 41 2.16 6.94 8.53
CA LYS A 41 3.18 7.07 9.56
C LYS A 41 4.58 6.63 9.11
N VAL A 42 4.68 5.66 8.20
CA VAL A 42 5.96 5.08 7.77
C VAL A 42 6.53 5.78 6.52
N VAL A 43 5.68 6.17 5.59
CA VAL A 43 6.05 6.65 4.24
C VAL A 43 5.90 8.16 4.10
N LEU A 44 4.88 8.75 4.73
CA LEU A 44 4.45 10.13 4.47
C LEU A 44 4.62 11.02 5.71
N CYS A 45 5.73 10.86 6.45
CA CYS A 45 6.10 11.75 7.57
C CYS A 45 6.08 13.27 7.23
N LEU A 46 5.85 13.65 5.97
CA LEU A 46 5.75 15.00 5.44
C LEU A 46 4.33 15.30 4.93
N GLY A 47 3.53 15.95 5.78
CA GLY A 47 2.34 16.69 5.38
C GLY A 47 1.10 15.83 5.15
N ASN A 48 -0.03 16.29 5.67
CA ASN A 48 -1.35 15.67 5.60
C ASN A 48 -1.95 15.71 4.17
N ALA A 49 -1.12 15.49 3.15
CA ALA A 49 -1.49 15.56 1.76
C ALA A 49 -2.40 14.37 1.39
N PRO A 50 -3.46 14.60 0.60
CA PRO A 50 -4.27 13.50 0.10
C PRO A 50 -3.40 12.59 -0.76
N PHE A 51 -3.52 11.28 -0.52
CA PHE A 51 -2.83 10.26 -1.29
C PHE A 51 -3.80 9.14 -1.65
N GLN A 52 -3.51 8.50 -2.77
CA GLN A 52 -4.23 7.33 -3.26
C GLN A 52 -3.29 6.12 -3.18
N MET A 53 -3.85 4.99 -2.76
CA MET A 53 -3.17 3.71 -2.68
C MET A 53 -3.62 2.80 -3.81
N TYR A 54 -2.67 2.03 -4.33
CA TYR A 54 -2.86 1.12 -5.46
C TYR A 54 -2.15 -0.20 -5.19
N TYR A 55 -2.69 -1.31 -5.70
CA TYR A 55 -2.00 -2.58 -5.81
C TYR A 55 -1.85 -2.96 -7.29
N LYS A 56 -1.03 -3.97 -7.58
CA LYS A 56 -0.99 -4.59 -8.91
C LYS A 56 -1.80 -5.87 -8.91
N ASP A 57 -2.70 -6.01 -9.86
CA ASP A 57 -3.44 -7.25 -10.10
C ASP A 57 -2.62 -8.27 -10.91
N GLU A 58 -3.28 -9.33 -11.38
CA GLU A 58 -2.65 -10.40 -12.17
C GLU A 58 -2.16 -9.93 -13.54
N ASP A 59 -2.85 -8.95 -14.13
CA ASP A 59 -2.52 -8.34 -15.41
C ASP A 59 -1.41 -7.28 -15.29
N GLY A 60 -1.08 -6.88 -14.06
CA GLY A 60 -0.04 -5.91 -13.75
C GLY A 60 -0.54 -4.46 -13.70
N ASP A 61 -1.87 -4.27 -13.73
CA ASP A 61 -2.52 -2.98 -13.71
C ASP A 61 -2.58 -2.38 -12.31
N LEU A 62 -2.46 -1.05 -12.23
CA LEU A 62 -2.52 -0.33 -10.96
C LEU A 62 -3.97 -0.08 -10.54
N ILE A 63 -4.48 -0.94 -9.67
CA ILE A 63 -5.85 -0.86 -9.16
C ILE A 63 -5.87 0.01 -7.91
N ALA A 64 -6.60 1.12 -7.99
CA ALA A 64 -6.83 2.00 -6.85
C ALA A 64 -7.80 1.35 -5.86
N PHE A 65 -7.54 1.51 -4.57
CA PHE A 65 -8.48 1.07 -3.54
C PHE A 65 -8.62 2.09 -2.43
N SER A 66 -9.81 2.09 -1.83
CA SER A 66 -10.25 3.04 -0.81
C SER A 66 -11.16 2.40 0.26
N SER A 67 -11.51 1.12 0.10
CA SER A 67 -12.33 0.36 1.06
C SER A 67 -11.63 -0.92 1.54
N ASP A 68 -12.20 -1.51 2.61
CA ASP A 68 -11.74 -2.79 3.15
C ASP A 68 -12.00 -3.96 2.18
N GLU A 69 -13.12 -3.91 1.45
CA GLU A 69 -13.51 -4.90 0.44
C GLU A 69 -12.50 -4.93 -0.73
N GLU A 70 -12.15 -3.77 -1.28
CA GLU A 70 -11.16 -3.65 -2.35
C GLU A 70 -9.77 -4.08 -1.90
N LEU A 71 -9.40 -3.74 -0.66
CA LEU A 71 -8.15 -4.20 -0.05
C LEU A 71 -8.12 -5.72 0.10
N SER A 72 -9.22 -6.35 0.51
CA SER A 72 -9.28 -7.81 0.62
C SER A 72 -9.02 -8.51 -0.71
N ILE A 73 -9.49 -7.93 -1.82
CA ILE A 73 -9.20 -8.41 -3.17
C ILE A 73 -7.70 -8.28 -3.45
N GLY A 74 -7.10 -7.13 -3.16
CA GLY A 74 -5.65 -6.94 -3.31
C GLY A 74 -4.82 -7.91 -2.45
N LEU A 75 -5.28 -8.22 -1.24
CA LEU A 75 -4.61 -9.16 -0.34
C LEU A 75 -4.69 -10.61 -0.83
N ALA A 76 -5.73 -10.97 -1.59
CA ALA A 76 -5.83 -12.28 -2.22
C ALA A 76 -4.71 -12.51 -3.25
N HIS A 77 -4.13 -11.44 -3.81
CA HIS A 77 -3.05 -11.49 -4.78
C HIS A 77 -1.64 -11.48 -4.15
N VAL A 78 -1.53 -11.53 -2.80
CA VAL A 78 -0.24 -11.56 -2.11
C VAL A 78 0.51 -12.84 -2.45
N LYS A 79 1.73 -12.69 -2.98
CA LYS A 79 2.70 -13.77 -3.19
C LYS A 79 3.81 -13.66 -2.16
N ASP A 80 4.27 -14.81 -1.65
CA ASP A 80 5.40 -14.91 -0.72
C ASP A 80 5.28 -14.09 0.57
N ASN A 81 4.04 -13.84 1.04
CA ASN A 81 3.75 -12.93 2.17
C ASN A 81 4.22 -11.49 1.95
N ILE A 82 4.42 -11.06 0.70
CA ILE A 82 4.82 -9.69 0.35
C ILE A 82 3.66 -8.99 -0.35
N PHE A 83 3.07 -8.01 0.34
CA PHE A 83 2.07 -7.13 -0.25
C PHE A 83 2.74 -5.88 -0.83
N ARG A 84 2.70 -5.72 -2.16
CA ARG A 84 3.27 -4.57 -2.86
C ARG A 84 2.21 -3.49 -3.00
N LEU A 85 2.46 -2.37 -2.34
CA LEU A 85 1.59 -1.21 -2.30
C LEU A 85 2.24 -0.06 -3.05
N PHE A 86 1.50 0.60 -3.92
CA PHE A 86 1.94 1.82 -4.61
C PHE A 86 1.14 3.01 -4.10
N ILE A 87 1.82 4.12 -3.84
CA ILE A 87 1.25 5.31 -3.24
C ILE A 87 1.52 6.47 -4.19
N LYS A 88 0.47 7.14 -4.64
CA LYS A 88 0.59 8.39 -5.40
C LYS A 88 -0.05 9.52 -4.61
N ARG A 89 0.61 10.67 -4.57
CA ARG A 89 0.02 11.90 -4.05
C ARG A 89 -1.03 12.40 -5.06
N LYS A 90 -2.13 12.96 -4.55
CA LYS A 90 -3.11 13.69 -5.36
C LYS A 90 -2.73 15.16 -5.46
#